data_AF-A0A958U993-F1
#
_entry.id   AF-A0A958U993-F1
#
_cell.length_a   1.000
_cell.length_b   1.000
_cell.length_c   1.000
_cell.angle_alpha   90.00
_cell.angle_beta   90.00
_cell.angle_gamma   90.00
#
_symmetry.space_group_name_H-M   'P 1'
#
loop_
_entity.id
_entity.type
_entity.pdbx_description
1 polymer ?
#
loop_
_entity_poly.entity_id
_entity_poly.type
_entity_poly.pdbx_seq_one_letter_code
_entity_poly.pdbx_strand_id
1 'polypeptide(L)'
;MENLQTIKQRFGIIGNDMQLNRAIEKAIRVAATDISVLVTGESGVGKESIPKIIHQLSHRKHAKYIAVNCGAIPEGTIDSELFGHEKGS
;
A
#
# COMPACT_ATOMS: atom_id res chain seq x y z
N MET A 1 -19.29 -6.49 8.93
CA MET A 1 -18.43 -5.48 8.28
C MET A 1 -17.46 -4.97 9.34
N GLU A 2 -16.15 -4.96 9.09
CA GLU A 2 -15.20 -4.40 10.06
C GLU A 2 -15.53 -2.93 10.32
N ASN A 3 -15.53 -2.52 11.59
CA ASN A 3 -15.73 -1.14 11.97
C ASN A 3 -14.56 -0.30 11.46
N LEU A 4 -14.83 0.77 10.71
CA LEU A 4 -13.82 1.68 10.16
C LEU A 4 -12.85 2.19 11.25
N GLN A 5 -13.35 2.37 12.48
CA GLN A 5 -12.54 2.77 13.62
C GLN A 5 -11.50 1.71 14.01
N THR A 6 -11.84 0.43 13.92
CA THR A 6 -10.92 -0.68 14.21
C THR A 6 -9.79 -0.74 13.18
N ILE A 7 -10.12 -0.52 11.90
CA ILE A 7 -9.11 -0.45 10.84
C ILE A 7 -8.16 0.72 11.11
N LYS A 8 -8.71 1.91 11.38
CA LYS A 8 -7.88 3.08 11.71
C LYS A 8 -6.91 2.80 12.86
N GLN A 9 -7.41 2.24 13.97
CA GLN A 9 -6.57 1.87 15.12
C GLN A 9 -5.49 0.85 14.76
N ARG A 10 -5.84 -0.20 14.00
CA ARG A 10 -4.91 -1.25 13.58
C ARG A 10 -3.75 -0.72 12.74
N PHE A 11 -4.00 0.31 11.91
CA PHE A 11 -2.98 0.91 11.04
C PHE A 11 -2.42 2.24 11.59
N GLY A 12 -2.73 2.61 12.83
CA GLY A 12 -2.24 3.85 13.45
C GLY A 12 -2.75 5.12 12.76
N ILE A 13 -3.87 5.06 12.04
CA ILE A 13 -4.47 6.21 11.36
C ILE A 13 -5.31 6.98 12.37
N ILE A 14 -5.00 8.27 12.52
CA ILE A 14 -5.74 9.19 13.40
C ILE A 14 -6.48 10.20 12.53
N GLY A 15 -7.72 10.51 12.89
CA GLY A 15 -8.55 11.49 12.21
C GLY A 15 -9.93 10.97 11.84
N ASN A 16 -10.84 11.88 11.55
CA ASN A 16 -12.23 11.57 11.20
C ASN A 16 -12.77 12.36 10.02
N ASP A 17 -11.86 12.88 9.18
CA ASP A 17 -12.25 13.57 7.95
C ASP A 17 -13.01 12.63 7.00
N MET A 18 -14.02 13.17 6.33
CA MET A 18 -14.89 12.39 5.45
C MET A 18 -14.13 11.82 4.24
N GLN A 19 -13.15 12.56 3.70
CA GLN A 19 -12.36 12.10 2.56
C GLN A 19 -11.39 10.99 2.97
N LEU A 20 -10.79 11.11 4.16
CA LEU A 20 -9.98 10.03 4.74
C LEU A 20 -10.81 8.75 4.92
N ASN A 21 -12.00 8.87 5.50
CA ASN A 21 -12.91 7.74 5.71
C ASN A 21 -13.24 7.07 4.36
N ARG A 22 -13.59 7.86 3.36
CA ARG A 22 -13.90 7.38 2.01
C ARG A 22 -12.71 6.70 1.34
N ALA A 23 -11.48 7.18 1.54
CA ALA A 23 -10.28 6.56 1.01
C ALA A 23 -10.05 5.15 1.61
N ILE A 24 -10.23 5.02 2.93
CA ILE A 24 -10.13 3.72 3.61
C ILE A 24 -11.26 2.79 3.17
N GLU A 25 -12.49 3.27 3.02
CA GLU A 25 -13.59 2.45 2.49
C GLU A 25 -13.35 1.95 1.07
N LYS A 26 -12.75 2.77 0.21
CA LYS A 26 -12.32 2.32 -1.13
C LYS A 26 -11.26 1.23 -1.02
N ALA A 27 -10.28 1.40 -0.13
CA ALA A 27 -9.24 0.40 0.13
C ALA A 27 -9.85 -0.95 0.57
N ILE A 28 -10.82 -0.94 1.48
CA ILE A 28 -11.55 -2.14 1.93
C ILE A 28 -12.25 -2.82 0.76
N ARG A 29 -12.95 -2.06 -0.09
CA ARG A 29 -13.68 -2.61 -1.24
C ARG A 29 -12.75 -3.25 -2.28
N VAL A 30 -11.65 -2.60 -2.63
CA VAL A 30 -10.73 -3.13 -3.64
C VAL A 30 -9.88 -4.30 -3.12
N ALA A 31 -9.70 -4.44 -1.81
CA ALA A 31 -8.94 -5.53 -1.20
C ALA A 31 -9.45 -6.93 -1.58
N ALA A 32 -10.76 -7.09 -1.82
CA ALA A 32 -11.33 -8.37 -2.24
C ALA A 32 -11.03 -8.74 -3.71
N THR A 33 -10.43 -7.84 -4.48
CA THR A 33 -10.19 -8.00 -5.92
C THR A 33 -8.70 -8.18 -6.23
N ASP A 34 -8.39 -8.61 -7.46
CA ASP A 34 -7.02 -8.83 -7.93
C ASP A 34 -6.51 -7.70 -8.85
N ILE A 35 -7.19 -6.55 -8.86
CA ILE A 35 -6.86 -5.43 -9.75
C ILE A 35 -5.65 -4.64 -9.25
N SER A 36 -4.94 -3.98 -10.17
CA SER A 36 -3.92 -2.98 -9.83
C SER A 36 -4.57 -1.72 -9.24
N VAL A 37 -3.98 -1.19 -8.17
CA VAL A 37 -4.49 0.00 -7.47
C VAL A 37 -3.46 1.12 -7.51
N LEU A 38 -3.85 2.28 -8.01
CA LEU A 38 -3.06 3.51 -7.96
C LEU A 38 -3.49 4.36 -6.76
N VAL A 39 -2.54 4.66 -5.86
CA VAL A 39 -2.76 5.54 -4.70
C VAL A 39 -2.13 6.89 -4.98
N THR A 40 -2.95 7.94 -5.09
CA THR A 40 -2.52 9.31 -5.37
C THR A 40 -2.61 10.21 -4.14
N GLY A 41 -1.84 11.29 -4.14
CA GLY A 41 -1.83 12.30 -3.07
C GLY A 41 -0.47 12.99 -2.97
N GLU A 42 -0.42 14.10 -2.24
CA GLU A 42 0.80 14.90 -2.05
C GLU A 42 1.88 14.15 -1.27
N SER A 43 3.11 14.67 -1.29
CA SER A 43 4.21 14.10 -0.49
C SER A 43 3.90 14.24 1.00
N GLY A 44 4.24 13.22 1.80
CA GLY A 44 4.06 13.25 3.26
C GLY A 44 2.64 13.01 3.81
N VAL A 45 1.64 12.75 2.97
CA VAL A 45 0.24 12.53 3.43
C VAL A 45 -0.06 11.11 3.97
N GLY A 46 0.96 10.27 4.14
CA GLY A 46 0.79 8.91 4.68
C GLY A 46 0.21 7.88 3.70
N LYS A 47 0.51 8.02 2.39
CA LYS A 47 0.00 7.12 1.33
C LYS A 47 0.34 5.65 1.59
N GLU A 48 1.42 5.37 2.31
CA GLU A 48 1.89 4.02 2.64
C GLU A 48 0.92 3.19 3.49
N SER A 49 -0.05 3.83 4.16
CA SER A 49 -1.07 3.13 4.95
C SER A 49 -2.12 2.44 4.07
N ILE A 50 -2.45 3.01 2.91
CA ILE A 50 -3.51 2.49 2.04
C ILE A 50 -3.14 1.12 1.42
N PRO A 51 -1.95 0.94 0.81
CA PRO A 51 -1.53 -0.38 0.31
C PRO A 51 -1.44 -1.45 1.40
N LYS A 52 -1.04 -1.08 2.63
CA LYS A 52 -1.00 -2.01 3.78
C LYS A 52 -2.40 -2.48 4.18
N ILE A 53 -3.39 -1.58 4.19
CA ILE A 53 -4.80 -1.93 4.40
C ILE A 53 -5.26 -2.92 3.32
N ILE A 54 -5.03 -2.59 2.05
CA ILE A 54 -5.43 -3.43 0.92
C ILE A 54 -4.83 -4.83 1.06
N HIS A 55 -3.53 -4.94 1.31
CA HIS A 55 -2.87 -6.25 1.46
C HIS A 55 -3.44 -7.06 2.62
N GLN A 56 -3.55 -6.47 3.82
CA GLN A 56 -4.03 -7.21 5.01
C GLN A 56 -5.50 -7.63 4.94
N LEU A 57 -6.33 -6.92 4.18
CA LEU A 57 -7.75 -7.25 4.00
C LEU A 57 -8.03 -8.10 2.75
N SER A 58 -7.02 -8.34 1.92
CA SER A 58 -7.16 -9.16 0.72
C SER A 58 -7.02 -10.67 0.99
N HIS A 59 -7.35 -11.46 -0.03
CA HIS A 59 -7.12 -12.91 -0.03
C HIS A 59 -5.63 -13.28 0.09
N ARG A 60 -4.72 -12.36 -0.24
CA ARG A 60 -3.26 -12.54 -0.17
C ARG A 60 -2.62 -12.03 1.12
N LYS A 61 -3.42 -11.75 2.17
CA LYS A 61 -2.94 -11.22 3.47
C LYS A 61 -1.84 -12.04 4.15
N HIS A 62 -1.75 -13.34 3.87
CA HIS A 62 -0.72 -14.24 4.41
C HIS A 62 0.52 -14.35 3.52
N ALA A 63 0.48 -13.78 2.31
CA ALA A 63 1.63 -13.71 1.42
C ALA A 63 2.57 -12.57 1.83
N LYS A 64 3.81 -12.62 1.31
CA LYS A 64 4.80 -11.57 1.54
C LYS A 64 4.29 -10.22 1.00
N TYR A 65 4.42 -9.19 1.81
CA TYR A 65 4.22 -7.80 1.41
C TYR A 65 5.58 -7.14 1.24
N ILE A 66 5.89 -6.68 0.03
CA ILE A 66 7.15 -6.02 -0.28
C ILE A 66 6.82 -4.59 -0.69
N ALA A 67 7.26 -3.62 0.10
CA ALA A 67 7.13 -2.20 -0.22
C ALA A 67 8.45 -1.69 -0.77
N VAL A 68 8.39 -1.01 -1.92
CA VAL A 68 9.55 -0.43 -2.59
C VAL A 68 9.34 1.08 -2.71
N ASN A 69 10.31 1.87 -2.25
CA ASN A 69 10.33 3.30 -2.44
C ASN A 69 11.24 3.65 -3.62
N CYS A 70 10.66 3.84 -4.81
CA CYS A 70 11.44 4.15 -6.01
C CYS A 70 12.23 5.46 -5.90
N GLY A 71 11.78 6.42 -5.09
CA GLY A 71 12.51 7.68 -4.88
C GLY A 71 13.79 7.53 -4.05
N ALA A 72 13.99 6.38 -3.41
CA ALA A 72 15.21 6.05 -2.68
C ALA A 72 16.19 5.17 -3.50
N ILE A 73 15.79 4.74 -4.70
CA ILE A 73 16.61 3.89 -5.57
C ILE A 73 17.35 4.76 -6.59
N PRO A 74 18.68 4.64 -6.74
CA PRO A 74 19.42 5.32 -7.80
C PRO A 74 18.92 4.95 -9.20
N GLU A 75 18.82 5.93 -10.11
CA GLU A 75 18.27 5.72 -11.46
C GLU A 75 18.98 4.61 -12.25
N GLY A 76 20.29 4.44 -12.06
CA GLY A 76 21.09 3.42 -12.76
C GLY A 76 20.93 1.99 -12.23
N THR A 77 20.23 1.77 -11.12
CA THR A 77 20.13 0.45 -10.48
C THR A 77 18.70 -0.03 -10.29
N ILE A 78 17.68 0.73 -10.73
CA ILE A 78 16.27 0.40 -10.52
C ILE A 78 15.90 -0.98 -11.06
N ASP A 79 16.34 -1.31 -12.27
CA ASP A 79 16.02 -2.58 -12.92
C ASP A 79 16.70 -3.75 -12.18
N SER A 80 17.97 -3.58 -11.80
CA SER A 80 18.73 -4.60 -11.07
C SER A 80 18.16 -4.87 -9.68
N GLU A 81 17.61 -3.87 -9.00
CA GLU A 81 16.96 -4.03 -7.68
C GLU A 81 15.57 -4.66 -7.79
N LEU A 82 14.79 -4.30 -8.82
CA LEU A 82 13.42 -4.82 -9.01
C LEU A 82 13.40 -6.23 -9.59
N PHE A 83 14.30 -6.54 -10.52
CA PHE A 83 14.26 -7.76 -11.31
C PHE A 83 15.46 -8.68 -11.06
N GLY A 84 16.47 -8.20 -10.34
CA GLY A 84 17.75 -8.89 -10.20
C GLY A 84 18.64 -8.68 -11.43
N HIS A 85 19.92 -9.04 -11.28
CA HIS A 85 20.88 -9.08 -12.37
C HIS A 85 21.69 -10.37 -12.24
N GLU A 86 22.03 -10.99 -13.37
CA GLU A 86 22.98 -12.10 -13.37
C GLU A 86 24.41 -11.55 -13.37
N LYS A 87 25.32 -12.18 -12.61
CA LYS A 87 26.74 -11.87 -12.72
C LYS A 87 27.24 -12.37 -14.08
N GLY A 88 27.77 -11.47 -14.91
CA GLY A 88 28.51 -11.86 -16.11
C GLY A 88 29.75 -12.68 -15.71
N SER A 89 29.99 -13.79 -16.40
CA SER A 89 31.26 -14.54 -16.32
C SER A 89 32.39 -13.76 -16.94
#